data_AF-A0A9D8AJL6-F1
#
_entry.id   AF-A0A9D8AJL6-F1
#
_cell.length_a   1.000
_cell.length_b   1.000
_cell.length_c   1.000
_cell.angle_alpha   90.00
_cell.angle_beta   90.00
_cell.angle_gamma   90.00
#
_symmetry.space_group_name_H-M   'P 1'
#
loop_
_entity.id
_entity.type
_entity.pdbx_description
1 polymer ?
#
loop_
_entity_poly.entity_id
_entity_poly.type
_entity_poly.pdbx_seq_one_letter_code
_entity_poly.pdbx_strand_id
1 'polypeptide(L)'
;MKQFTPILKRINKRLNLPQPTKSRIILEIACDLEDAYNFYLEKGMSEEDAIKKSGEKFDLTGEALDELVIVHQTLFRKFLDKIAGQTQSLWERIILCFVFLIIVVLSAQTFIFTPFFLHASKFVWPSLGIFFSVIILSLPKFFYLYIKKDHQLAKLYKGLHSILFLGVINLSIGVFGYLKELYSAGVSGLFFISYLGFLVNWHVPGSDNNLVNITQWMIKSSSLVMFCILVTIFTSAIWFFLLNKITKIEQAESMYLLQ
;
A
#
# COMPACT_ATOMS: atom_id res chain seq x y z
N MET A 1 -12.13 32.77 -6.03
CA MET A 1 -10.84 32.24 -5.48
C MET A 1 -9.62 33.18 -5.45
N LYS A 2 -9.23 33.89 -6.53
CA LYS A 2 -7.95 34.66 -6.55
C LYS A 2 -7.82 35.70 -5.43
N GLN A 3 -8.94 36.26 -4.97
CA GLN A 3 -8.94 37.22 -3.84
C GLN A 3 -8.45 36.63 -2.52
N PHE A 4 -8.58 35.32 -2.29
CA PHE A 4 -8.18 34.66 -1.04
C PHE A 4 -6.77 34.07 -1.06
N THR A 5 -6.07 34.17 -2.19
CA THR A 5 -4.69 33.64 -2.34
C THR A 5 -3.73 34.09 -1.24
N PRO A 6 -3.72 35.36 -0.77
CA PRO A 6 -2.83 35.79 0.32
C PRO A 6 -3.13 35.09 1.65
N ILE A 7 -4.42 34.91 1.95
CA ILE A 7 -4.90 34.24 3.17
C ILE A 7 -4.55 32.75 3.10
N LEU A 8 -4.88 32.09 2.00
CA LEU A 8 -4.56 30.67 1.76
C LEU A 8 -3.06 30.41 1.80
N LYS A 9 -2.22 31.29 1.24
CA LYS A 9 -0.75 31.17 1.34
C LYS A 9 -0.26 31.28 2.78
N ARG A 10 -0.87 32.13 3.62
CA ARG A 10 -0.52 32.25 5.05
C ARG A 10 -0.91 31.00 5.83
N ILE A 11 -2.12 30.49 5.61
CA ILE A 11 -2.61 29.24 6.21
C ILE A 11 -1.72 28.07 5.80
N ASN A 12 -1.44 27.95 4.50
CA ASN A 12 -0.56 26.93 3.95
C ASN A 12 0.83 26.94 4.63
N LYS A 13 1.40 28.11 4.94
CA LYS A 13 2.69 28.18 5.66
C LYS A 13 2.59 27.71 7.12
N ARG A 14 1.46 27.93 7.78
CA ARG A 14 1.23 27.55 9.19
C ARG A 14 0.84 26.10 9.38
N LEU A 15 0.12 25.52 8.41
CA LEU A 15 -0.35 24.14 8.47
C LEU A 15 0.84 23.17 8.37
N ASN A 16 1.29 22.62 9.50
CA ASN A 16 2.36 21.64 9.54
C ASN A 16 1.81 20.22 9.28
N LEU A 17 1.22 20.03 8.10
CA LEU A 17 0.66 18.75 7.70
C LEU A 17 1.35 18.17 6.47
N PRO A 18 1.53 16.83 6.41
CA PRO A 18 2.00 16.18 5.22
C PRO A 18 0.93 16.27 4.14
N GLN A 19 1.39 16.47 2.91
CA GLN A 19 0.53 16.37 1.75
C GLN A 19 0.13 14.89 1.49
N PRO A 20 -1.08 14.60 0.94
CA PRO A 20 -2.04 15.50 0.29
C PRO A 20 -3.05 16.17 1.24
N THR A 21 -3.00 15.86 2.53
CA THR A 21 -4.02 16.32 3.50
C THR A 21 -4.00 17.81 3.71
N LYS A 22 -2.80 18.38 3.70
CA LYS A 22 -2.63 19.83 3.71
C LYS A 22 -3.35 20.51 2.54
N SER A 23 -3.16 20.03 1.31
CA SER A 23 -3.87 20.56 0.14
C SER A 23 -5.38 20.35 0.23
N ARG A 24 -5.84 19.21 0.73
CA ARG A 24 -7.28 18.95 0.94
C ARG A 24 -7.90 19.96 1.91
N ILE A 25 -7.27 20.18 3.06
CA ILE A 25 -7.72 21.16 4.06
C ILE A 25 -7.70 22.58 3.48
N ILE A 26 -6.65 22.94 2.73
CA ILE A 26 -6.57 24.25 2.10
C ILE A 26 -7.70 24.46 1.07
N LEU A 27 -8.05 23.43 0.31
CA LEU A 27 -9.17 23.47 -0.64
C LEU A 27 -10.52 23.58 0.07
N GLU A 28 -10.71 22.85 1.16
CA GLU A 28 -11.91 22.93 2.00
C GLU A 28 -12.09 24.34 2.57
N ILE A 29 -11.03 24.91 3.16
CA ILE A 29 -11.02 26.30 3.64
C ILE A 29 -11.26 27.29 2.49
N ALA A 30 -10.73 27.01 1.28
CA ALA A 30 -10.96 27.88 0.13
C ALA A 30 -12.43 27.89 -0.32
N CYS A 31 -13.08 26.72 -0.35
CA CYS A 31 -14.51 26.60 -0.61
C CYS A 31 -15.33 27.33 0.47
N ASP A 32 -15.01 27.11 1.73
CA ASP A 32 -15.71 27.73 2.85
C ASP A 32 -15.59 29.28 2.86
N LEU A 33 -14.42 29.80 2.48
CA LEU A 33 -14.20 31.24 2.29
C LEU A 33 -15.02 31.81 1.12
N GLU A 34 -15.14 31.06 0.03
CA GLU A 34 -15.91 31.44 -1.15
C GLU A 34 -17.42 31.45 -0.84
N ASP A 35 -17.91 30.46 -0.10
CA ASP A 35 -19.29 30.41 0.36
C ASP A 35 -19.63 31.57 1.31
N ALA A 36 -18.74 31.88 2.25
CA ALA A 36 -18.92 33.03 3.14
C ALA A 36 -18.87 34.37 2.39
N TYR A 37 -18.01 34.48 1.38
CA TYR A 37 -17.94 35.65 0.52
C TYR A 37 -19.24 35.87 -0.26
N ASN A 38 -19.74 34.82 -0.92
CA ASN A 38 -20.99 34.87 -1.66
C ASN A 38 -22.17 35.25 -0.74
N PHE A 39 -22.20 34.68 0.47
CA PHE A 39 -23.18 35.04 1.48
C PHE A 39 -23.17 36.55 1.82
N TYR A 40 -22.00 37.17 1.95
CA TYR A 40 -21.91 38.61 2.24
C TYR A 40 -22.26 39.49 1.05
N LEU A 41 -21.93 39.06 -0.18
CA LEU A 41 -22.39 39.74 -1.40
C LEU A 41 -23.92 39.72 -1.52
N GLU A 42 -24.56 38.58 -1.25
CA GLU A 42 -26.03 38.46 -1.26
C GLU A 42 -26.70 39.35 -0.20
N LYS A 43 -25.99 39.72 0.86
CA LYS A 43 -26.43 40.70 1.86
C LYS A 43 -26.22 42.16 1.44
N GLY A 44 -25.73 42.40 0.22
CA GLY A 44 -25.51 43.73 -0.33
C GLY A 44 -24.23 44.41 0.16
N MET A 45 -23.25 43.66 0.68
CA MET A 45 -21.94 44.22 1.01
C MET A 45 -21.12 44.50 -0.25
N SER A 46 -20.22 45.48 -0.17
CA SER A 46 -19.21 45.68 -1.21
C SER A 46 -18.28 44.45 -1.30
N GLU A 47 -17.67 44.24 -2.46
CA GLU A 47 -16.72 43.13 -2.65
C GLU A 47 -15.55 43.20 -1.66
N GLU A 48 -14.99 44.39 -1.43
CA GLU A 48 -13.90 44.61 -0.47
C GLU A 48 -14.33 44.27 0.97
N ASP A 49 -15.52 44.72 1.39
CA ASP A 49 -16.05 44.42 2.72
C ASP A 49 -16.38 42.93 2.88
N ALA A 50 -16.91 42.29 1.83
CA ALA A 50 -17.22 40.86 1.83
C ALA A 50 -15.95 40.02 1.96
N ILE A 51 -14.86 40.38 1.26
CA ILE A 51 -13.55 39.72 1.39
C ILE A 51 -13.00 39.87 2.80
N LYS A 52 -13.08 41.07 3.37
CA LYS A 52 -12.60 41.34 4.72
C LYS A 52 -13.41 40.56 5.76
N LYS A 53 -14.74 40.59 5.68
CA LYS A 53 -15.64 39.87 6.59
C LYS A 53 -15.55 38.36 6.46
N SER A 54 -15.35 37.80 5.27
CA SER A 54 -15.13 36.36 5.13
C SER A 54 -13.80 35.96 5.76
N GLY A 55 -12.74 36.74 5.55
CA GLY A 55 -11.44 36.53 6.21
C GLY A 55 -11.50 36.62 7.73
N GLU A 56 -12.25 37.59 8.28
CA GLU A 56 -12.47 37.75 9.73
C GLU A 56 -13.33 36.62 10.32
N LYS A 57 -14.37 36.17 9.61
CA LYS A 57 -15.26 35.10 10.09
C LYS A 57 -14.53 33.78 10.28
N PHE A 58 -13.54 33.50 9.42
CA PHE A 58 -12.77 32.27 9.51
C PHE A 58 -11.68 32.30 10.58
N ASP A 59 -11.48 33.42 11.29
CA ASP A 59 -10.38 33.71 12.22
C ASP A 59 -9.47 32.50 12.52
N LEU A 60 -8.57 32.21 11.56
CA LEU A 60 -7.70 31.05 11.60
C LEU A 60 -6.51 31.38 12.52
N THR A 61 -6.85 31.64 13.77
CA THR A 61 -5.92 31.66 14.89
C THR A 61 -5.15 30.34 14.90
N GLY A 62 -3.95 30.34 15.49
CA GLY A 62 -3.13 29.13 15.55
C GLY A 62 -3.88 27.96 16.19
N GLU A 63 -4.68 28.25 17.21
CA GLU A 63 -5.47 27.29 17.96
C GLU A 63 -6.56 26.63 17.12
N ALA A 64 -7.33 27.41 16.34
CA ALA A 64 -8.37 26.86 15.47
C ALA A 64 -7.79 25.96 14.36
N LEU A 65 -6.62 26.32 13.82
CA LEU A 65 -5.90 25.49 12.84
C LEU A 65 -5.42 24.17 13.47
N ASP A 66 -4.94 24.21 14.71
CA ASP A 66 -4.49 23.03 15.44
C ASP A 66 -5.66 22.09 15.77
N GLU A 67 -6.83 22.62 16.15
CA GLU A 67 -8.04 21.82 16.32
C GLU A 67 -8.50 21.18 15.01
N LEU A 68 -8.50 21.94 13.91
CA LEU A 68 -8.86 21.42 12.59
C LEU A 68 -7.95 20.26 12.17
N VAL A 69 -6.65 20.36 12.48
CA VAL A 69 -5.65 19.30 12.27
C VAL A 69 -6.00 18.08 13.11
N ILE A 70 -6.36 18.26 14.38
CA ILE A 70 -6.69 17.16 15.30
C ILE A 70 -7.91 16.39 14.81
N VAL A 71 -8.96 17.08 14.36
CA VAL A 71 -10.20 16.46 13.86
C VAL A 71 -9.95 15.68 12.57
N HIS A 72 -9.07 16.18 11.70
CA HIS A 72 -8.75 15.54 10.43
C HIS A 72 -7.75 14.38 10.52
N GLN A 73 -7.05 14.21 11.64
CA GLN A 73 -6.14 13.08 11.85
C GLN A 73 -6.87 11.85 12.39
N THR A 74 -7.16 10.89 11.50
CA THR A 74 -7.60 9.55 11.91
C THR A 74 -6.58 8.90 12.86
N LEU A 75 -7.04 8.16 13.88
CA LEU A 75 -6.17 7.46 14.86
C LEU A 75 -5.09 6.59 14.20
N PHE A 76 -5.45 5.90 13.11
CA PHE A 76 -4.52 5.09 12.31
C PHE A 76 -3.37 5.92 11.71
N ARG A 77 -3.63 7.19 11.40
CA ARG A 77 -2.64 8.10 10.86
C ARG A 77 -1.71 8.67 11.92
N LYS A 78 -2.20 8.96 13.13
CA LYS A 78 -1.29 9.31 14.25
C LYS A 78 -0.28 8.19 14.51
N PHE A 79 -0.71 6.94 14.36
CA PHE A 79 0.17 5.78 14.43
C PHE A 79 1.16 5.73 13.26
N LEU A 80 0.70 5.88 12.02
CA LEU A 80 1.56 5.88 10.84
C LEU A 80 2.53 7.06 10.79
N ASP A 81 2.13 8.27 11.19
CA ASP A 81 2.99 9.45 11.22
C ASP A 81 4.08 9.32 12.30
N LYS A 82 3.80 8.60 13.39
CA LYS A 82 4.82 8.25 14.38
C LYS A 82 5.88 7.28 13.82
N ILE A 83 5.47 6.38 12.93
CA ILE A 83 6.38 5.45 12.23
C ILE A 83 7.09 6.16 11.07
N ALA A 84 6.39 7.01 10.32
CA ALA A 84 6.88 7.69 9.12
C ALA A 84 7.77 8.91 9.45
N GLY A 85 7.53 9.57 10.59
CA GLY A 85 8.33 10.71 11.05
C GLY A 85 9.76 10.34 11.46
N GLN A 86 10.02 9.05 11.73
CA GLN A 86 11.33 8.56 12.15
C GLN A 86 12.21 8.09 10.99
N THR A 87 11.66 8.01 9.77
CA THR A 87 12.33 7.33 8.66
C THR A 87 11.84 7.90 7.32
N GLN A 88 12.36 9.07 6.96
CA GLN A 88 12.15 9.67 5.63
C GLN A 88 13.47 10.09 4.98
N SER A 89 14.57 9.45 5.37
CA SER A 89 15.85 9.69 4.71
C SER A 89 15.91 8.87 3.41
N LEU A 90 16.48 9.46 2.36
CA LEU A 90 16.77 8.78 1.08
C LEU A 90 17.49 7.44 1.30
N TRP A 91 18.25 7.32 2.40
CA TRP A 91 18.94 6.11 2.82
C TRP A 91 18.02 4.93 3.09
N GLU A 92 16.88 5.12 3.75
CA GLU A 92 15.96 4.00 4.00
C GLU A 92 15.39 3.47 2.69
N ARG A 93 15.08 4.35 1.74
CA ARG A 93 14.60 3.94 0.41
C ARG A 93 15.69 3.18 -0.35
N ILE A 94 16.94 3.61 -0.27
CA ILE A 94 18.08 2.93 -0.88
C ILE A 94 18.28 1.56 -0.23
N ILE A 95 18.26 1.48 1.11
CA ILE A 95 18.41 0.24 1.87
C ILE A 95 17.27 -0.72 1.55
N LEU A 96 16.02 -0.27 1.56
CA LEU A 96 14.86 -1.10 1.18
C LEU A 96 14.97 -1.59 -0.25
N CYS A 97 15.37 -0.73 -1.19
CA CYS A 97 15.55 -1.12 -2.59
C CYS A 97 16.68 -2.16 -2.72
N PHE A 98 17.78 -1.98 -1.98
CA PHE A 98 18.91 -2.90 -1.97
C PHE A 98 18.56 -4.25 -1.34
N VAL A 99 17.90 -4.26 -0.17
CA VAL A 99 17.40 -5.48 0.48
C VAL A 99 16.42 -6.20 -0.43
N PHE A 100 15.50 -5.47 -1.05
CA PHE A 100 14.56 -6.03 -2.01
C PHE A 100 15.27 -6.67 -3.20
N LEU A 101 16.27 -5.98 -3.77
CA LEU A 101 17.06 -6.49 -4.88
C LEU A 101 17.84 -7.76 -4.50
N ILE A 102 18.44 -7.80 -3.30
CA ILE A 102 19.09 -9.01 -2.78
C ILE A 102 18.07 -10.15 -2.68
N ILE A 103 16.90 -9.91 -2.07
CA ILE A 103 15.86 -10.94 -1.95
C ILE A 103 15.45 -11.45 -3.33
N VAL A 104 15.25 -10.56 -4.31
CA VAL A 104 14.89 -10.94 -5.68
C VAL A 104 15.99 -11.76 -6.35
N VAL A 105 17.26 -11.34 -6.24
CA VAL A 105 18.39 -12.07 -6.85
C VAL A 105 18.57 -13.44 -6.21
N LEU A 106 18.59 -13.53 -4.88
CA LEU A 106 18.74 -14.79 -4.16
C LEU A 106 17.56 -15.74 -4.45
N SER A 107 16.34 -15.19 -4.51
CA SER A 107 15.16 -15.97 -4.89
C SER A 107 15.29 -16.47 -6.33
N ALA A 108 15.61 -15.60 -7.29
CA ALA A 108 15.78 -15.97 -8.69
C ALA A 108 16.87 -17.03 -8.88
N GLN A 109 18.00 -16.88 -8.17
CA GLN A 109 19.07 -17.88 -8.16
C GLN A 109 18.53 -19.24 -7.67
N THR A 110 17.79 -19.25 -6.57
CA THR A 110 17.18 -20.47 -6.05
C THR A 110 16.24 -21.10 -7.08
N PHE A 111 15.44 -20.30 -7.79
CA PHE A 111 14.53 -20.80 -8.85
C PHE A 111 15.24 -21.38 -10.06
N ILE A 112 16.39 -20.82 -10.46
CA ILE A 112 17.12 -21.25 -11.66
C ILE A 112 17.95 -22.51 -11.39
N PHE A 113 18.62 -22.57 -10.24
CA PHE A 113 19.61 -23.63 -9.97
C PHE A 113 19.03 -24.85 -9.27
N THR A 114 17.83 -24.76 -8.69
CA THR A 114 17.19 -25.92 -8.06
C THR A 114 16.11 -26.51 -8.98
N PRO A 115 15.87 -27.83 -8.95
CA PRO A 115 14.74 -28.47 -9.63
C PRO A 115 13.40 -28.15 -8.94
N PHE A 116 13.23 -26.91 -8.49
CA PHE A 116 12.06 -26.41 -7.77
C PHE A 116 10.78 -26.75 -8.51
N PHE A 117 10.73 -26.46 -9.82
CA PHE A 117 9.54 -26.68 -10.64
C PHE A 117 9.19 -28.15 -10.85
N LEU A 118 10.15 -29.07 -10.74
CA LEU A 118 9.88 -30.51 -10.85
C LEU A 118 9.18 -31.04 -9.60
N HIS A 119 9.45 -30.44 -8.44
CA HIS A 119 8.85 -30.84 -7.16
C HIS A 119 7.75 -29.91 -6.68
N ALA A 120 7.54 -28.77 -7.34
CA ALA A 120 6.56 -27.77 -6.98
C ALA A 120 5.14 -28.33 -6.94
N SER A 121 4.36 -27.86 -5.97
CA SER A 121 2.91 -28.10 -5.95
C SER A 121 2.25 -27.49 -7.19
N LYS A 122 1.14 -28.08 -7.65
CA LYS A 122 0.34 -27.57 -8.77
C LYS A 122 -0.15 -26.13 -8.53
N PHE A 123 -0.23 -25.69 -7.27
CA PHE A 123 -0.60 -24.33 -6.89
C PHE A 123 0.44 -23.25 -7.22
N VAL A 124 1.68 -23.64 -7.54
CA VAL A 124 2.70 -22.69 -7.99
C VAL A 124 2.30 -22.05 -9.33
N TRP A 125 1.61 -22.78 -10.22
CA TRP A 125 1.26 -22.27 -11.54
C TRP A 125 0.28 -21.08 -11.51
N PRO A 126 -0.84 -21.12 -10.76
CA PRO A 126 -1.68 -19.93 -10.55
C PRO A 126 -0.91 -18.74 -9.94
N SER A 127 -0.05 -18.99 -8.96
CA SER A 127 0.77 -17.94 -8.34
C SER A 127 1.72 -17.28 -9.35
N LEU A 128 2.34 -18.09 -10.22
CA LEU A 128 3.17 -17.61 -11.33
C LEU A 128 2.36 -16.78 -12.34
N GLY A 129 1.14 -17.22 -12.66
CA GLY A 129 0.22 -16.46 -13.52
C GLY A 129 -0.14 -15.09 -12.94
N ILE A 130 -0.36 -15.01 -11.62
CA ILE A 130 -0.57 -13.74 -10.93
C ILE A 130 0.68 -12.86 -10.99
N PHE A 131 1.86 -13.42 -10.76
CA PHE A 131 3.13 -12.70 -10.86
C PHE A 131 3.30 -12.03 -12.24
N PHE A 132 3.10 -12.77 -13.33
CA PHE A 132 3.16 -12.20 -14.68
C PHE A 132 2.06 -11.16 -14.93
N SER A 133 0.84 -11.39 -14.42
CA SER A 133 -0.25 -10.41 -14.52
C SER A 133 0.10 -9.09 -13.83
N VAL A 134 0.75 -9.14 -12.66
CA VAL A 134 1.23 -7.96 -11.95
C VAL A 134 2.27 -7.20 -12.78
N ILE A 135 3.23 -7.91 -13.38
CA ILE A 135 4.24 -7.30 -14.26
C ILE A 135 3.56 -6.60 -15.44
N ILE A 136 2.68 -7.30 -16.17
CA ILE A 136 1.97 -6.77 -17.34
C ILE A 136 1.13 -5.55 -16.97
N LEU A 137 0.42 -5.56 -15.84
CA LEU A 137 -0.38 -4.42 -15.37
C LEU A 137 0.48 -3.23 -14.90
N SER A 138 1.67 -3.50 -14.37
CA SER A 138 2.58 -2.46 -13.88
C SER A 138 3.35 -1.75 -15.01
N LEU A 139 3.69 -2.46 -16.09
CA LEU A 139 4.50 -1.93 -17.19
C LEU A 139 3.93 -0.66 -17.84
N PRO A 140 2.63 -0.61 -18.25
CA PRO A 140 2.03 0.62 -18.77
C PRO A 140 2.09 1.77 -17.76
N LYS A 141 1.92 1.48 -16.47
CA LYS A 141 1.97 2.51 -15.42
C LYS A 141 3.38 3.09 -15.28
N PHE A 142 4.41 2.25 -15.30
CA PHE A 142 5.79 2.72 -15.34
C PHE A 142 6.07 3.54 -16.59
N PHE A 143 5.59 3.11 -17.76
CA PHE A 143 5.73 3.86 -19.01
C PHE A 143 5.07 5.26 -18.93
N TYR A 144 3.82 5.34 -18.44
CA TYR A 144 3.12 6.60 -18.27
C TYR A 144 3.81 7.53 -17.26
N LEU A 145 4.30 6.99 -16.14
CA LEU A 145 4.94 7.78 -15.08
C LEU A 145 6.35 8.26 -15.43
N TYR A 146 7.16 7.44 -16.11
CA TYR A 146 8.59 7.76 -16.31
C TYR A 146 8.91 8.27 -17.71
N ILE A 147 8.27 7.72 -18.74
CA ILE A 147 8.58 8.06 -20.14
C ILE A 147 7.64 9.16 -20.62
N LYS A 148 6.33 8.94 -20.57
CA LYS A 148 5.36 9.90 -21.09
C LYS A 148 5.20 11.14 -20.19
N LYS A 149 5.46 10.98 -18.88
CA LYS A 149 5.20 12.02 -17.86
C LYS A 149 3.78 12.57 -17.96
N ASP A 150 2.80 11.67 -18.14
CA ASP A 150 1.39 12.04 -18.20
C ASP A 150 0.89 12.26 -16.75
N HIS A 151 0.37 13.45 -16.45
CA HIS A 151 -0.01 13.84 -15.09
C HIS A 151 -1.51 13.65 -14.81
N GLN A 152 -2.26 12.99 -15.71
CA GLN A 152 -3.68 12.70 -15.47
C GLN A 152 -3.88 11.71 -14.31
N LEU A 153 -4.07 12.22 -13.09
CA LEU A 153 -4.20 11.46 -11.84
C LEU A 153 -5.23 10.33 -11.93
N ALA A 154 -6.40 10.59 -12.51
CA ALA A 154 -7.47 9.58 -12.65
C ALA A 154 -7.02 8.33 -13.41
N LYS A 155 -6.20 8.48 -14.47
CA LYS A 155 -5.66 7.35 -15.23
C LYS A 155 -4.56 6.61 -14.46
N LEU A 156 -3.77 7.34 -13.68
CA LEU A 156 -2.70 6.77 -12.87
C LEU A 156 -3.24 5.89 -11.73
N TYR A 157 -4.31 6.35 -11.05
CA TYR A 157 -4.97 5.58 -9.98
C TYR A 157 -5.76 4.37 -10.52
N LYS A 158 -6.33 4.45 -11.73
CA LYS A 158 -7.12 3.36 -12.32
C LYS A 158 -6.29 2.06 -12.42
N GLY A 159 -6.73 1.00 -11.76
CA GLY A 159 -6.05 -0.30 -11.76
C GLY A 159 -4.87 -0.44 -10.79
N LEU A 160 -4.53 0.59 -10.00
CA LEU A 160 -3.51 0.47 -8.95
C LEU A 160 -4.00 -0.50 -7.85
N HIS A 161 -5.26 -0.40 -7.43
CA HIS A 161 -5.85 -1.31 -6.45
C HIS A 161 -5.90 -2.77 -6.92
N SER A 162 -6.02 -3.00 -8.23
CA SER A 162 -5.99 -4.34 -8.82
C SER A 162 -4.66 -5.05 -8.57
N ILE A 163 -3.53 -4.33 -8.56
CA ILE A 163 -2.21 -4.89 -8.24
C ILE A 163 -2.18 -5.39 -6.80
N LEU A 164 -2.66 -4.57 -5.84
CA LEU A 164 -2.72 -4.97 -4.44
C LEU A 164 -3.66 -6.17 -4.22
N PHE A 165 -4.82 -6.16 -4.87
CA PHE A 165 -5.79 -7.24 -4.82
C PHE A 165 -5.20 -8.57 -5.34
N LEU A 166 -4.43 -8.53 -6.43
CA LEU A 166 -3.70 -9.69 -6.93
C LEU A 166 -2.69 -10.23 -5.90
N GLY A 167 -2.01 -9.36 -5.14
CA GLY A 167 -1.15 -9.77 -4.03
C GLY A 167 -1.92 -10.54 -2.95
N VAL A 168 -3.12 -10.08 -2.57
CA VAL A 168 -3.97 -10.75 -1.58
C VAL A 168 -4.48 -12.10 -2.09
N ILE A 169 -4.91 -12.17 -3.35
CA ILE A 169 -5.30 -13.45 -3.98
C ILE A 169 -4.13 -14.43 -3.98
N ASN A 170 -2.94 -13.96 -4.35
CA ASN A 170 -1.74 -14.80 -4.39
C ASN A 170 -1.39 -15.37 -3.01
N LEU A 171 -1.47 -14.57 -1.95
CA LEU A 171 -1.28 -15.03 -0.59
C LEU A 171 -2.34 -16.07 -0.18
N SER A 172 -3.60 -15.82 -0.56
CA SER A 172 -4.70 -16.76 -0.33
C SER A 172 -4.45 -18.10 -1.04
N ILE A 173 -3.97 -18.10 -2.29
CA ILE A 173 -3.59 -19.31 -3.02
C ILE A 173 -2.50 -20.08 -2.27
N GLY A 174 -1.50 -19.40 -1.71
CA GLY A 174 -0.46 -20.02 -0.89
C GLY A 174 -1.04 -20.73 0.34
N VAL A 175 -1.95 -20.06 1.07
CA VAL A 175 -2.61 -20.64 2.26
C VAL A 175 -3.51 -21.82 1.87
N PHE A 176 -4.36 -21.67 0.86
CA PHE A 176 -5.25 -22.75 0.41
C PHE A 176 -4.47 -23.95 -0.15
N GLY A 177 -3.41 -23.68 -0.91
CA GLY A 177 -2.55 -24.73 -1.44
C GLY A 177 -1.84 -25.48 -0.32
N TYR A 178 -1.31 -24.77 0.67
CA TYR A 178 -0.73 -25.37 1.88
C TYR A 178 -1.73 -26.27 2.62
N LEU A 179 -2.94 -25.77 2.88
CA LEU A 179 -3.99 -26.55 3.57
C LEU A 179 -4.42 -27.77 2.77
N LYS A 180 -4.52 -27.68 1.44
CA LYS A 180 -4.88 -28.82 0.60
C LYS A 180 -3.77 -29.87 0.55
N GLU A 181 -2.52 -29.44 0.44
CA GLU A 181 -1.38 -30.35 0.50
C GLU A 181 -1.38 -31.07 1.87
N LEU A 182 -1.58 -30.34 2.97
CA LEU A 182 -1.70 -30.89 4.33
C LEU A 182 -2.82 -31.92 4.44
N TYR A 183 -3.99 -31.60 3.89
CA TYR A 183 -5.12 -32.52 3.83
C TYR A 183 -4.79 -33.79 3.02
N SER A 184 -4.12 -33.65 1.87
CA SER A 184 -3.77 -34.76 0.99
C SER A 184 -2.70 -35.69 1.56
N ALA A 185 -1.84 -35.18 2.44
CA ALA A 185 -0.83 -35.96 3.15
C ALA A 185 -1.41 -36.87 4.25
N GLY A 186 -2.74 -36.95 4.38
CA GLY A 186 -3.40 -37.81 5.36
C GLY A 186 -3.58 -37.17 6.76
N VAL A 187 -3.34 -35.86 6.88
CA VAL A 187 -3.55 -35.12 8.15
C VAL A 187 -5.05 -34.91 8.45
N SER A 188 -5.96 -35.33 7.56
CA SER A 188 -7.40 -35.40 7.85
C SER A 188 -7.71 -36.27 9.08
N GLY A 189 -6.88 -37.26 9.41
CA GLY A 189 -6.95 -38.00 10.67
C GLY A 189 -6.25 -37.32 11.86
N LEU A 190 -5.21 -36.51 11.60
CA LEU A 190 -4.35 -35.95 12.65
C LEU A 190 -4.95 -34.72 13.34
N PHE A 191 -5.66 -33.82 12.65
CA PHE A 191 -6.22 -32.64 13.30
C PHE A 191 -7.32 -32.96 14.33
N PHE A 192 -8.00 -34.11 14.20
CA PHE A 192 -9.08 -34.52 15.12
C PHE A 192 -8.63 -35.57 16.16
N ILE A 193 -7.59 -36.38 15.87
CA ILE A 193 -7.17 -37.49 16.75
C ILE A 193 -5.81 -37.21 17.43
N SER A 194 -4.97 -36.31 16.91
CA SER A 194 -3.54 -36.28 17.30
C SER A 194 -3.15 -35.32 18.41
N TYR A 195 -4.06 -34.53 18.98
CA TYR A 195 -3.73 -33.92 20.28
C TYR A 195 -3.74 -34.97 21.42
N LEU A 196 -4.42 -36.11 21.24
CA LEU A 196 -4.44 -37.21 22.23
C LEU A 196 -3.66 -38.46 21.77
N GLY A 197 -3.61 -38.76 20.47
CA GLY A 197 -2.96 -39.99 19.95
C GLY A 197 -1.47 -39.89 19.59
N PHE A 198 -0.95 -38.67 19.36
CA PHE A 198 0.44 -38.45 18.90
C PHE A 198 1.50 -38.78 19.96
N LEU A 199 1.13 -38.74 21.24
CA LEU A 199 2.02 -39.16 22.33
C LEU A 199 2.02 -40.67 22.60
N VAL A 200 1.05 -41.43 22.06
CA VAL A 200 0.78 -42.80 22.52
C VAL A 200 1.16 -43.89 21.51
N ASN A 201 1.27 -43.60 20.20
CA ASN A 201 1.47 -44.66 19.19
C ASN A 201 2.42 -44.29 18.03
N TRP A 202 3.68 -43.97 18.34
CA TRP A 202 4.73 -43.81 17.30
C TRP A 202 5.34 -45.14 16.80
N HIS A 203 4.94 -46.29 17.34
CA HIS A 203 5.43 -47.58 16.87
C HIS A 203 4.53 -48.13 15.76
N VAL A 204 4.61 -47.53 14.57
CA VAL A 204 4.09 -48.16 13.34
C VAL A 204 5.26 -48.90 12.66
N PRO A 205 5.29 -50.24 12.67
CA PRO A 205 6.34 -51.01 12.00
C PRO A 205 6.26 -50.81 10.48
N GLY A 206 7.35 -50.36 9.86
CA GLY A 206 7.41 -49.95 8.44
C GLY A 206 7.62 -48.44 8.20
N SER A 207 8.07 -47.71 9.22
CA SER A 207 8.08 -46.24 9.30
C SER A 207 9.08 -45.49 8.40
N ASP A 208 10.08 -46.15 7.82
CA ASP A 208 11.18 -45.45 7.14
C ASP A 208 10.71 -44.70 5.89
N ASN A 209 9.75 -45.27 5.14
CA ASN A 209 9.15 -44.60 3.99
C ASN A 209 8.19 -43.46 4.38
N ASN A 210 7.60 -43.51 5.58
CA ASN A 210 6.66 -42.48 6.03
C ASN A 210 7.38 -41.18 6.40
N LEU A 211 8.57 -41.26 7.03
CA LEU A 211 9.37 -40.08 7.34
C LEU A 211 9.85 -39.36 6.08
N VAL A 212 10.28 -40.11 5.05
CA VAL A 212 10.67 -39.54 3.75
C VAL A 212 9.48 -38.87 3.07
N ASN A 213 8.28 -39.44 3.12
CA ASN A 213 7.09 -38.83 2.54
C ASN A 213 6.66 -37.55 3.27
N ILE A 214 6.71 -37.52 4.62
CA ILE A 214 6.37 -36.34 5.41
C ILE A 214 7.37 -35.20 5.14
N THR A 215 8.67 -35.50 5.13
CA THR A 215 9.71 -34.49 4.86
C THR A 215 9.58 -33.91 3.45
N GLN A 216 9.37 -34.75 2.43
CA GLN A 216 9.11 -34.27 1.07
C GLN A 216 7.85 -33.40 1.00
N TRP A 217 6.78 -33.79 1.69
CA TRP A 217 5.55 -33.01 1.75
C TRP A 217 5.75 -31.64 2.43
N MET A 218 6.48 -31.60 3.56
CA MET A 218 6.81 -30.35 4.24
C MET A 218 7.65 -29.43 3.34
N ILE A 219 8.62 -29.98 2.60
CA ILE A 219 9.43 -29.23 1.64
C ILE A 219 8.55 -28.66 0.51
N LYS A 220 7.62 -29.43 -0.04
CA LYS A 220 6.68 -28.96 -1.09
C LYS A 220 5.75 -27.86 -0.60
N SER A 221 5.25 -28.01 0.63
CA SER A 221 4.31 -27.05 1.22
C SER A 221 5.01 -25.76 1.62
N SER A 222 6.21 -25.84 2.21
CA SER A 222 7.01 -24.67 2.59
C SER A 222 7.49 -23.89 1.36
N SER A 223 7.93 -24.58 0.32
CA SER A 223 8.35 -23.96 -0.95
C SER A 223 7.22 -23.20 -1.63
N LEU A 224 6.00 -23.74 -1.65
CA LEU A 224 4.81 -23.05 -2.16
C LEU A 224 4.52 -21.75 -1.38
N VAL A 225 4.47 -21.84 -0.05
CA VAL A 225 4.19 -20.68 0.80
C VAL A 225 5.27 -19.62 0.66
N MET A 226 6.55 -20.02 0.65
CA MET A 226 7.68 -19.13 0.45
C MET A 226 7.56 -18.39 -0.89
N PHE A 227 7.23 -19.10 -1.97
CA PHE A 227 7.02 -18.49 -3.29
C PHE A 227 5.87 -17.48 -3.27
N CYS A 228 4.73 -17.84 -2.68
CA CYS A 228 3.59 -16.95 -2.59
C CYS A 228 3.91 -15.69 -1.76
N ILE A 229 4.65 -15.82 -0.65
CA ILE A 229 5.11 -14.68 0.15
C ILE A 229 6.02 -13.78 -0.69
N LEU A 230 7.00 -14.34 -1.40
CA LEU A 230 7.91 -13.57 -2.25
C LEU A 230 7.16 -12.79 -3.35
N VAL A 231 6.24 -13.44 -4.06
CA VAL A 231 5.41 -12.78 -5.08
C VAL A 231 4.54 -11.68 -4.46
N THR A 232 4.02 -11.89 -3.25
CA THR A 232 3.20 -10.90 -2.54
C THR A 232 4.01 -9.69 -2.10
N ILE A 233 5.23 -9.90 -1.57
CA ILE A 233 6.18 -8.84 -1.22
C ILE A 233 6.54 -8.04 -2.47
N PHE A 234 6.88 -8.73 -3.57
CA PHE A 234 7.19 -8.11 -4.85
C PHE A 234 6.04 -7.24 -5.38
N THR A 235 4.82 -7.79 -5.36
CA THR A 235 3.60 -7.09 -5.78
C THR A 235 3.33 -5.86 -4.91
N SER A 236 3.50 -5.99 -3.59
CA SER A 236 3.32 -4.89 -2.63
C SER A 236 4.36 -3.79 -2.83
N ALA A 237 5.62 -4.16 -3.13
CA ALA A 237 6.69 -3.22 -3.43
C ALA A 237 6.38 -2.42 -4.71
N ILE A 238 6.00 -3.09 -5.80
CA ILE A 238 5.58 -2.42 -7.05
C ILE A 238 4.44 -1.45 -6.77
N TRP A 239 3.39 -1.91 -6.08
CA TRP A 239 2.25 -1.08 -5.73
C TRP A 239 2.67 0.16 -4.92
N PHE A 240 3.52 -0.02 -3.91
CA PHE A 240 4.03 1.05 -3.07
C PHE A 240 4.85 2.08 -3.86
N PHE A 241 5.75 1.62 -4.75
CA PHE A 241 6.55 2.52 -5.59
C PHE A 241 5.67 3.36 -6.53
N LEU A 242 4.70 2.74 -7.19
CA LEU A 242 3.77 3.42 -8.07
C LEU A 242 2.92 4.44 -7.28
N LEU A 243 2.34 4.04 -6.15
CA LEU A 243 1.54 4.92 -5.31
C LEU A 243 2.34 6.14 -4.84
N ASN A 244 3.53 5.91 -4.28
CA ASN A 244 4.39 6.98 -3.76
C ASN A 244 4.76 7.99 -4.87
N LYS A 245 4.99 7.51 -6.10
CA LYS A 245 5.27 8.40 -7.23
C LYS A 245 4.04 9.21 -7.66
N ILE A 246 2.86 8.59 -7.71
CA ILE A 246 1.60 9.27 -8.02
C ILE A 246 1.30 10.34 -6.97
N THR A 247 1.44 10.02 -5.69
CA THR A 247 1.24 10.99 -4.61
C THR A 247 2.21 12.17 -4.73
N LYS A 248 3.48 11.96 -5.09
CA LYS A 248 4.42 13.07 -5.33
C LYS A 248 4.01 13.98 -6.49
N ILE A 249 3.39 13.42 -7.53
CA ILE A 249 2.88 14.20 -8.66
C ILE A 249 1.68 15.04 -8.22
N GLU A 250 0.73 14.42 -7.54
CA GLU A 250 -0.45 15.09 -6.96
C GLU A 250 -0.03 16.25 -6.03
N GLN A 251 1.01 16.02 -5.22
CA GLN A 251 1.61 17.05 -4.38
C GLN A 251 2.13 18.24 -5.21
N ALA A 252 2.90 17.98 -6.26
CA ALA A 252 3.46 19.03 -7.11
C ALA A 252 2.38 19.82 -7.85
N GLU A 253 1.34 19.16 -8.36
CA GLU A 253 0.20 19.81 -9.02
C GLU A 253 -0.59 20.67 -8.05
N SER A 254 -0.84 20.17 -6.83
CA SER A 254 -1.55 20.96 -5.82
C SER A 254 -0.76 22.21 -5.40
N MET A 255 0.57 22.14 -5.35
CA MET A 255 1.41 23.32 -5.09
C MET A 255 1.37 24.33 -6.23
N TYR A 256 1.30 23.87 -7.49
CA TYR A 256 1.19 24.74 -8.66
C TYR A 256 -0.13 25.51 -8.69
N LEU A 257 -1.25 24.87 -8.34
CA LEU A 257 -2.57 25.52 -8.28
C LEU A 257 -2.67 26.62 -7.21
N LEU A 258 -1.80 26.59 -6.20
CA LEU A 258 -1.77 27.58 -5.12
C LEU A 258 -0.85 28.78 -5.41
N GLN A 259 -0.09 28.77 -6.52
CA GLN A 259 0.80 29.87 -6.89
C GLN A 259 0.05 30.99 -7.61
#